data_AF-A0A3S2BB15-F1
#
_entry.id   AF-A0A3S2BB15-F1
#
_cell.length_a   1.000
_cell.length_b   1.000
_cell.length_c   1.000
_cell.angle_alpha   90.00
_cell.angle_beta   90.00
_cell.angle_gamma   90.00
#
_symmetry.space_group_name_H-M   'P 1'
#
loop_
_entity.id
_entity.type
_entity.pdbx_description
1 polymer ?
#
loop_
_entity_poly.entity_id
_entity_poly.type
_entity_poly.pdbx_seq_one_letter_code
_entity_poly.pdbx_strand_id
1 'polypeptide(L)'
;MLGTIRAFWNDQRGIAMILVAIMLPVLVGFALLAIDMSRANGLHNDMQKGADAYALAMAAELDGNPDAITRANRVRDSLLTNTNANTTKFSTSGDHTLVAADLTVRYLSGIPANDTIALNAAGVDANGHNWSTTDPKVAKFAEVTVNPTAFAAIFPASFLGGSNGFNVQTQAVAGFTNALCQFTPMFICNPFTNSSTSLNDLQTAVSGTKKPMIWLKQQQGGTSAQYGPGNYGFLSSPEGDKDTGSITEMFAVTNPPACYDQSGVTTRPGNIPPVNDGINTRFDIFTNGGPYKTDPAINPPAPNVRMGMVASNVGKNNCSYAAPNSGQAKNYMALPRDNCFITGGCSNAGSLGTGDWNFYGTSAKPGYWDTNWPKDTSKGQIVKDVCGANPSRYCVYNYELQHKNDAALKSSFEQTSPQCNATTQGPDRRLLYVAIVDCTANNVHGGGQTLPVQAFASVFVTEPAGGAPNADIYGEIEDISTLVGLGTLKKLQRNEAQLYR
;
A
#
# COMPACT_ATOMS: atom_id res chain seq x y z
N MET A 1 90.99 -14.31 -36.17
CA MET A 1 90.26 -13.17 -35.55
C MET A 1 89.29 -12.44 -36.50
N LEU A 2 89.51 -12.40 -37.82
CA LEU A 2 88.59 -11.70 -38.75
C LEU A 2 87.29 -12.48 -39.08
N GLY A 3 87.29 -13.81 -39.00
CA GLY A 3 86.10 -14.63 -39.30
C GLY A 3 84.99 -14.54 -38.24
N THR A 4 85.36 -14.44 -36.96
CA THR A 4 84.41 -14.31 -35.84
C THR A 4 83.72 -12.94 -35.81
N ILE A 5 84.42 -11.88 -36.25
CA ILE A 5 83.86 -10.53 -36.36
C ILE A 5 82.85 -10.43 -37.52
N ARG A 6 83.12 -11.10 -38.65
CA ARG A 6 82.18 -11.19 -39.78
C ARG A 6 80.93 -12.03 -39.47
N ALA A 7 81.05 -13.05 -38.62
CA ALA A 7 79.91 -13.84 -38.15
C ALA A 7 78.96 -13.01 -37.26
N PHE A 8 79.50 -12.10 -36.44
CA PHE A 8 78.69 -11.18 -35.61
C PHE A 8 78.00 -10.09 -36.44
N TRP A 9 78.62 -9.66 -37.53
CA TRP A 9 78.09 -8.61 -38.43
C TRP A 9 76.93 -9.09 -39.31
N ASN A 10 76.87 -10.39 -39.62
CA ASN A 10 75.77 -11.01 -40.36
C ASN A 10 74.74 -11.70 -39.45
N ASP A 11 74.86 -11.56 -38.12
CA ASP A 11 73.94 -12.20 -37.18
C ASP A 11 72.62 -11.41 -37.05
N GLN A 12 71.62 -11.81 -37.84
CA GLN A 12 70.27 -11.22 -37.80
C GLN A 12 69.42 -11.70 -36.60
N ARG A 13 69.93 -12.60 -35.74
CA ARG A 13 69.19 -13.11 -34.57
C ARG A 13 68.94 -12.03 -33.51
N GLY A 14 69.68 -10.91 -33.54
CA GLY A 14 69.56 -9.80 -32.59
C GLY A 14 68.38 -8.85 -32.83
N ILE A 15 67.80 -8.80 -34.04
CA ILE A 15 66.70 -7.88 -34.37
C ILE A 15 65.43 -8.22 -33.56
N ALA A 16 65.21 -9.51 -33.32
CA ALA A 16 64.13 -9.99 -32.46
C ALA A 16 64.31 -9.50 -31.01
N MET A 17 65.55 -9.42 -30.51
CA MET A 17 65.83 -8.91 -29.16
C MET A 17 65.50 -7.43 -29.01
N ILE A 18 65.82 -6.60 -30.01
CA ILE A 18 65.48 -5.17 -29.98
C ILE A 18 63.96 -4.98 -30.01
N LEU A 19 63.27 -5.73 -30.87
CA LEU A 19 61.82 -5.64 -30.99
C LEU A 19 61.13 -6.12 -29.70
N VAL A 20 61.61 -7.20 -29.09
CA VAL A 20 61.13 -7.68 -27.78
C VAL A 20 61.43 -6.69 -26.67
N ALA A 21 62.62 -6.08 -26.63
CA ALA A 21 63.00 -5.10 -25.61
C ALA A 21 62.09 -3.86 -25.62
N ILE A 22 61.54 -3.48 -26.77
CA ILE A 22 60.61 -2.36 -26.90
C ILE A 22 59.15 -2.81 -26.69
N MET A 23 58.73 -3.92 -27.30
CA MET A 23 57.34 -4.38 -27.24
C MET A 23 56.96 -4.94 -25.87
N LEU A 24 57.86 -5.63 -25.17
CA LEU A 24 57.53 -6.27 -23.91
C LEU A 24 57.13 -5.27 -22.81
N PRO A 25 57.85 -4.16 -22.57
CA PRO A 25 57.39 -3.12 -21.65
C PRO A 25 56.06 -2.49 -22.05
N VAL A 26 55.82 -2.29 -23.35
CA VAL A 26 54.56 -1.72 -23.86
C VAL A 26 53.39 -2.67 -23.59
N LEU A 27 53.54 -3.95 -23.90
CA LEU A 27 52.51 -4.98 -23.65
C LEU A 27 52.24 -5.16 -22.15
N VAL A 28 53.29 -5.17 -21.31
CA VAL A 28 53.14 -5.21 -19.85
C VAL A 28 52.43 -3.95 -19.35
N GLY A 29 52.78 -2.77 -19.86
CA GLY A 29 52.11 -1.51 -19.51
C GLY A 29 50.61 -1.54 -19.82
N PHE A 30 50.22 -2.01 -21.02
CA PHE A 30 48.81 -2.17 -21.37
C PHE A 30 48.09 -3.22 -20.51
N ALA A 31 48.76 -4.33 -20.18
CA ALA A 31 48.18 -5.34 -19.29
C ALA A 31 47.90 -4.77 -17.89
N LEU A 32 48.82 -3.98 -17.33
CA LEU A 32 48.64 -3.32 -16.04
C LEU A 32 47.47 -2.31 -16.08
N LEU A 33 47.39 -1.49 -17.12
CA LEU A 33 46.28 -0.55 -17.31
C LEU A 33 44.93 -1.28 -17.39
N ALA A 34 44.85 -2.38 -18.13
CA ALA A 34 43.64 -3.19 -18.25
C ALA A 34 43.22 -3.82 -16.90
N ILE A 35 44.20 -4.30 -16.11
CA ILE A 35 43.95 -4.83 -14.76
C ILE A 35 43.41 -3.73 -13.83
N ASP A 36 44.00 -2.54 -13.85
CA ASP A 36 43.53 -1.44 -13.00
C ASP A 36 42.14 -0.97 -13.39
N MET A 37 41.86 -0.82 -14.68
CA MET A 37 40.52 -0.47 -15.15
C MET A 37 39.48 -1.52 -14.71
N SER A 38 39.85 -2.80 -14.76
CA SER A 38 38.98 -3.89 -14.31
C SER A 38 38.71 -3.82 -12.80
N ARG A 39 39.75 -3.55 -11.99
CA ARG A 39 39.63 -3.41 -10.53
C ARG A 39 38.84 -2.16 -10.14
N ALA A 40 39.09 -1.03 -10.80
CA ALA A 40 38.38 0.22 -10.56
C ALA A 40 36.89 0.12 -10.93
N ASN A 41 36.57 -0.51 -12.06
CA ASN A 41 35.19 -0.81 -12.43
C ASN A 41 34.53 -1.79 -11.45
N GLY A 42 35.27 -2.77 -10.93
CA GLY A 42 34.81 -3.65 -9.86
C GLY A 42 34.42 -2.87 -8.60
N LEU A 43 35.32 -2.03 -8.10
CA LEU A 43 35.09 -1.15 -6.96
C LEU A 43 33.88 -0.24 -7.18
N HIS A 44 33.80 0.43 -8.33
CA HIS A 44 32.68 1.31 -8.67
C HIS A 44 31.35 0.56 -8.70
N ASN A 45 31.30 -0.63 -9.31
CA ASN A 45 30.08 -1.44 -9.37
C ASN A 45 29.62 -1.91 -7.98
N ASP A 46 30.55 -2.30 -7.10
CA ASP A 46 30.22 -2.73 -5.74
C ASP A 46 29.71 -1.54 -4.90
N MET A 47 30.35 -0.38 -5.01
CA MET A 47 29.90 0.86 -4.37
C MET A 47 28.52 1.31 -4.89
N GLN A 48 28.28 1.21 -6.20
CA GLN A 48 27.01 1.61 -6.80
C GLN A 48 25.88 0.68 -6.36
N LYS A 49 26.10 -0.64 -6.32
CA LYS A 49 25.10 -1.59 -5.80
C LYS A 49 24.77 -1.33 -4.34
N GLY A 50 25.77 -0.99 -3.52
CA GLY A 50 25.57 -0.58 -2.14
C GLY A 50 24.70 0.67 -2.05
N ALA A 51 25.08 1.74 -2.76
CA ALA A 51 24.33 2.99 -2.81
C ALA A 51 22.88 2.78 -3.25
N ASP A 52 22.65 2.03 -4.33
CA ASP A 52 21.32 1.68 -4.86
C ASP A 52 20.49 0.94 -3.79
N ALA A 53 21.07 -0.05 -3.10
CA ALA A 53 20.37 -0.82 -2.07
C ALA A 53 19.99 0.03 -0.85
N TYR A 54 20.90 0.89 -0.37
CA TYR A 54 20.60 1.82 0.72
C TYR A 54 19.52 2.83 0.32
N ALA A 55 19.64 3.43 -0.87
CA ALA A 55 18.68 4.40 -1.37
C ALA A 55 17.27 3.78 -1.45
N LEU A 56 17.14 2.60 -2.06
CA LEU A 56 15.86 1.89 -2.17
C LEU A 56 15.26 1.54 -0.81
N ALA A 57 16.07 1.01 0.12
CA ALA A 57 15.59 0.62 1.44
C ALA A 57 15.14 1.82 2.27
N MET A 58 15.84 2.96 2.17
CA MET A 58 15.43 4.19 2.84
C MET A 58 14.22 4.83 2.18
N ALA A 59 14.14 4.86 0.85
CA ALA A 59 13.00 5.39 0.13
C ALA A 59 11.71 4.64 0.46
N ALA A 60 11.78 3.32 0.68
CA ALA A 60 10.62 2.51 1.09
C ALA A 60 9.98 2.94 2.42
N GLU A 61 10.72 3.64 3.29
CA GLU A 61 10.21 4.15 4.56
C GLU A 61 9.59 5.55 4.45
N LEU A 62 9.73 6.22 3.29
CA LEU A 62 9.24 7.58 3.04
C LEU A 62 7.77 7.61 2.64
N ASP A 63 6.89 7.31 3.59
CA ASP A 63 5.44 7.23 3.40
C ASP A 63 4.67 8.52 3.73
N GLY A 64 5.38 9.61 4.03
CA GLY A 64 4.79 10.90 4.42
C GLY A 64 4.32 10.99 5.88
N ASN A 65 4.50 9.95 6.69
CA ASN A 65 4.18 10.00 8.11
C ASN A 65 5.23 10.83 8.90
N PRO A 66 4.87 11.41 10.06
CA PRO A 66 5.78 12.24 10.85
C PRO A 66 7.09 11.56 11.29
N ASP A 67 7.12 10.23 11.34
CA ASP A 67 8.29 9.43 11.73
C ASP A 67 9.05 8.81 10.54
N ALA A 68 8.65 9.08 9.29
CA ALA A 68 9.19 8.47 8.07
C ALA A 68 10.72 8.55 7.97
N ILE A 69 11.29 9.76 8.08
CA ILE A 69 12.76 9.99 8.08
C ILE A 69 13.44 9.24 9.23
N THR A 70 12.77 9.12 10.39
CA THR A 70 13.32 8.41 11.54
C THR A 70 13.41 6.92 11.27
N ARG A 71 12.39 6.32 10.64
CA ARG A 71 12.41 4.92 10.22
C ARG A 71 13.45 4.67 9.13
N ALA A 72 13.55 5.55 8.12
CA ALA A 72 14.56 5.47 7.08
C ALA A 72 15.99 5.44 7.66
N ASN A 73 16.30 6.32 8.62
CA ASN A 73 17.60 6.33 9.30
C ASN A 73 17.85 5.03 10.11
N ARG A 74 16.83 4.46 10.76
CA ARG A 74 16.97 3.17 11.46
C ARG A 74 17.26 2.02 10.48
N VAL A 75 16.63 2.02 9.31
CA VAL A 75 16.88 1.02 8.26
C VAL A 75 18.32 1.09 7.79
N ARG A 76 18.85 2.30 7.51
CA ARG A 76 20.26 2.51 7.20
C ARG A 76 21.19 1.88 8.24
N ASP A 77 20.95 2.20 9.52
CA ASP A 77 21.80 1.72 10.63
C ASP A 77 21.69 0.20 10.81
N SER A 78 20.49 -0.37 10.61
CA SER A 78 20.28 -1.82 10.62
C SER A 78 20.99 -2.52 9.45
N LEU A 79 21.06 -1.91 8.27
CA LEU A 79 21.75 -2.47 7.11
C LEU A 79 23.27 -2.39 7.26
N LEU A 80 23.80 -1.36 7.92
CA LEU A 80 25.23 -1.23 8.24
C LEU A 80 25.70 -2.27 9.26
N THR A 81 24.85 -2.64 10.22
CA THR A 81 25.19 -3.63 11.26
C THR A 81 25.14 -5.08 10.80
N ASN A 82 24.54 -5.37 9.64
CA ASN A 82 24.54 -6.71 9.05
C ASN A 82 25.84 -6.93 8.23
N THR A 83 26.92 -7.19 8.96
CA THR A 83 28.35 -7.00 8.63
C THR A 83 28.93 -7.83 7.48
N ASN A 84 28.18 -8.71 6.81
CA ASN A 84 28.73 -9.60 5.79
C ASN A 84 28.43 -9.19 4.33
N ALA A 85 27.60 -8.16 4.10
CA ALA A 85 27.12 -7.81 2.75
C ALA A 85 27.67 -6.48 2.20
N ASN A 86 28.29 -5.63 3.03
CA ASN A 86 28.63 -4.24 2.68
C ASN A 86 30.14 -3.96 2.76
N THR A 87 30.95 -4.81 2.13
CA THR A 87 32.40 -4.62 2.01
C THR A 87 32.76 -4.12 0.61
N THR A 88 33.51 -3.03 0.54
CA THR A 88 34.15 -2.60 -0.71
C THR A 88 35.44 -3.38 -0.90
N LYS A 89 35.68 -3.89 -2.11
CA LYS A 89 36.91 -4.59 -2.50
C LYS A 89 37.77 -3.68 -3.37
N PHE A 90 39.09 -3.87 -3.34
CA PHE A 90 40.06 -3.15 -4.17
C PHE A 90 40.30 -1.67 -3.83
N SER A 91 39.86 -1.21 -2.65
CA SER A 91 40.26 0.08 -2.06
C SER A 91 41.71 0.05 -1.58
N THR A 92 42.35 1.22 -1.43
CA THR A 92 43.66 1.33 -0.75
C THR A 92 43.64 0.83 0.70
N SER A 93 42.46 0.74 1.31
CA SER A 93 42.26 0.21 2.67
C SER A 93 42.10 -1.32 2.71
N GLY A 94 42.21 -2.01 1.56
CA GLY A 94 41.88 -3.43 1.47
C GLY A 94 40.36 -3.66 1.42
N ASP A 95 39.90 -4.75 2.03
CA ASP A 95 38.47 -4.99 2.23
C ASP A 95 37.95 -4.03 3.30
N HIS A 96 37.16 -3.03 2.91
CA HIS A 96 36.62 -2.02 3.83
C HIS A 96 35.12 -2.23 4.02
N THR A 97 34.72 -2.57 5.24
CA THR A 97 33.30 -2.63 5.64
C THR A 97 32.76 -1.21 5.79
N LEU A 98 31.71 -0.89 5.05
CA LEU A 98 31.06 0.41 5.12
C LEU A 98 30.55 0.70 6.54
N VAL A 99 30.84 1.90 7.03
CA VAL A 99 30.30 2.46 8.28
C VAL A 99 29.42 3.67 7.98
N ALA A 100 28.64 4.13 8.96
CA ALA A 100 27.75 5.29 8.79
C ALA A 100 28.50 6.54 8.33
N ALA A 101 29.77 6.72 8.73
CA ALA A 101 30.60 7.85 8.32
C ALA A 101 31.01 7.80 6.83
N ASP A 102 30.85 6.67 6.15
CA ASP A 102 31.14 6.53 4.72
C ASP A 102 29.94 6.89 3.85
N LEU A 103 28.77 7.10 4.44
CA LEU A 103 27.53 7.40 3.72
C LEU A 103 27.05 8.80 4.05
N THR A 104 26.82 9.59 3.02
CA THR A 104 26.06 10.84 3.11
C THR A 104 24.64 10.58 2.61
N VAL A 105 23.65 10.77 3.49
CA VAL A 105 22.23 10.57 3.17
C VAL A 105 21.51 11.91 3.15
N ARG A 106 20.68 12.11 2.13
CA ARG A 106 19.83 13.29 1.97
C ARG A 106 18.42 12.88 1.56
N TYR A 107 17.43 13.59 2.09
CA TYR A 107 16.03 13.39 1.72
C TYR A 107 15.57 14.51 0.80
N LEU A 108 14.83 14.17 -0.25
CA LEU A 108 14.38 15.13 -1.25
C LEU A 108 12.85 15.13 -1.34
N SER A 109 12.26 16.32 -1.53
CA SER A 109 10.82 16.48 -1.75
C SER A 109 10.40 16.21 -3.20
N GLY A 110 11.37 16.25 -4.11
CA GLY A 110 11.22 16.05 -5.53
C GLY A 110 12.58 15.80 -6.17
N ILE A 111 12.57 15.66 -7.49
CA ILE A 111 13.75 15.54 -8.32
C ILE A 111 13.54 16.36 -9.60
N PRO A 112 14.61 16.80 -10.28
CA PRO A 112 14.50 17.42 -11.59
C PRO A 112 13.74 16.52 -12.56
N ALA A 113 12.90 17.12 -13.41
CA ALA A 113 12.09 16.37 -14.38
C ALA A 113 12.90 15.71 -15.52
N ASN A 114 14.19 16.04 -15.63
CA ASN A 114 15.10 15.50 -16.63
C ASN A 114 16.33 14.94 -15.93
N ASP A 115 16.62 13.66 -16.17
CA ASP A 115 17.74 12.91 -15.60
C ASP A 115 19.12 13.48 -15.98
N THR A 116 19.21 14.34 -17.01
CA THR A 116 20.47 15.02 -17.34
C THR A 116 20.84 16.13 -16.35
N ILE A 117 19.94 16.53 -15.46
CA ILE A 117 20.17 17.60 -14.49
C ILE A 117 20.66 16.97 -13.18
N ALA A 118 21.97 17.04 -12.96
CA ALA A 118 22.58 16.55 -11.73
C ALA A 118 22.17 17.40 -10.51
N LEU A 119 22.08 16.72 -9.36
CA LEU A 119 22.01 17.35 -8.05
C LEU A 119 23.42 17.52 -7.49
N ASN A 120 23.71 18.69 -6.92
CA ASN A 120 24.95 18.86 -6.18
C ASN A 120 24.84 18.22 -4.78
N ALA A 121 25.96 18.20 -4.04
CA ALA A 121 26.02 17.67 -2.69
C ALA A 121 25.03 18.30 -1.69
N ALA A 122 24.44 19.47 -1.99
CA ALA A 122 23.41 20.11 -1.18
C ALA A 122 21.97 19.74 -1.58
N GLY A 123 21.77 18.90 -2.59
CA GLY A 123 20.46 18.59 -3.16
C GLY A 123 19.88 19.73 -4.01
N VAL A 124 20.76 20.59 -4.52
CA VAL A 124 20.39 21.72 -5.39
C VAL A 124 20.72 21.38 -6.83
N ASP A 125 19.78 21.60 -7.74
CA ASP A 125 19.98 21.34 -9.16
C ASP A 125 20.77 22.45 -9.86
N ALA A 126 21.14 22.22 -11.13
CA ALA A 126 21.88 23.20 -11.93
C ALA A 126 21.13 24.53 -12.16
N ASN A 127 19.81 24.55 -11.96
CA ASN A 127 18.97 25.75 -12.07
C ASN A 127 18.83 26.50 -10.73
N GLY A 128 19.46 26.01 -9.66
CA GLY A 128 19.41 26.59 -8.33
C GLY A 128 18.18 26.20 -7.50
N HIS A 129 17.38 25.23 -7.95
CA HIS A 129 16.24 24.74 -7.17
C HIS A 129 16.73 23.76 -6.09
N ASN A 130 16.32 23.99 -4.84
CA ASN A 130 16.69 23.13 -3.71
C ASN A 130 15.59 22.08 -3.47
N TRP A 131 15.93 20.82 -3.73
CA TRP A 131 15.05 19.68 -3.53
C TRP A 131 15.21 19.07 -2.13
N SER A 132 16.26 19.43 -1.39
CA SER A 132 16.52 18.90 -0.05
C SER A 132 15.44 19.31 0.93
N THR A 133 14.95 18.33 1.71
CA THR A 133 13.96 18.57 2.77
C THR A 133 14.36 17.83 4.04
N THR A 134 13.95 18.39 5.18
CA THR A 134 13.99 17.73 6.49
C THR A 134 12.59 17.47 7.04
N ASP A 135 11.55 17.87 6.30
CA ASP A 135 10.16 17.59 6.69
C ASP A 135 9.77 16.18 6.20
N PRO A 136 9.51 15.25 7.14
CA PRO A 136 9.17 13.86 6.80
C PRO A 136 7.87 13.74 6.01
N LYS A 137 6.97 14.74 6.04
CA LYS A 137 5.69 14.70 5.31
C LYS A 137 5.84 14.91 3.81
N VAL A 138 6.90 15.59 3.39
CA VAL A 138 7.13 15.92 1.97
C VAL A 138 8.33 15.18 1.40
N ALA A 139 9.14 14.51 2.21
CA ALA A 139 10.24 13.67 1.76
C ALA A 139 9.71 12.48 0.95
N LYS A 140 10.10 12.38 -0.32
CA LYS A 140 9.67 11.32 -1.25
C LYS A 140 10.82 10.50 -1.82
N PHE A 141 12.03 11.07 -1.82
CA PHE A 141 13.21 10.42 -2.37
C PHE A 141 14.33 10.38 -1.33
N ALA A 142 15.13 9.31 -1.38
CA ALA A 142 16.35 9.17 -0.61
C ALA A 142 17.54 9.20 -1.57
N GLU A 143 18.43 10.16 -1.35
CA GLU A 143 19.72 10.27 -2.03
C GLU A 143 20.81 9.71 -1.11
N VAL A 144 21.59 8.77 -1.62
CA VAL A 144 22.71 8.15 -0.92
C VAL A 144 23.97 8.35 -1.72
N THR A 145 24.93 9.03 -1.11
CA THR A 145 26.27 9.18 -1.65
C THR A 145 27.24 8.38 -0.81
N VAL A 146 27.99 7.48 -1.43
CA VAL A 146 29.14 6.82 -0.79
C VAL A 146 30.31 7.77 -0.90
N ASN A 147 30.97 8.05 0.23
CA ASN A 147 32.08 8.99 0.28
C ASN A 147 33.25 8.53 -0.60
N PRO A 148 34.06 9.47 -1.14
CA PRO A 148 35.14 9.14 -2.06
C PRO A 148 36.10 8.08 -1.48
N THR A 149 36.22 6.95 -2.17
CA THR A 149 37.10 5.84 -1.79
C THR A 149 38.37 5.88 -2.64
N ALA A 150 39.53 5.91 -1.99
CA ALA A 150 40.81 5.98 -2.69
C ALA A 150 41.16 4.65 -3.37
N PHE A 151 41.61 4.74 -4.62
CA PHE A 151 42.06 3.63 -5.45
C PHE A 151 43.54 3.83 -5.83
N ALA A 152 44.36 2.79 -5.63
CA ALA A 152 45.75 2.76 -6.07
C ALA A 152 45.90 1.93 -7.35
N ALA A 153 46.39 2.59 -8.39
CA ALA A 153 46.73 1.98 -9.67
C ALA A 153 48.08 1.25 -9.58
N ILE A 154 48.16 0.07 -10.17
CA ILE A 154 49.40 -0.69 -10.38
C ILE A 154 50.16 -0.09 -11.57
N PHE A 155 49.44 0.44 -12.57
CA PHE A 155 50.01 1.15 -13.70
C PHE A 155 50.75 2.40 -13.21
N PRO A 156 52.05 2.54 -13.49
CA PRO A 156 52.87 3.59 -12.93
C PRO A 156 52.72 4.89 -13.75
N ALA A 157 51.51 5.45 -13.74
CA ALA A 157 51.13 6.68 -14.44
C ALA A 157 52.06 7.87 -14.12
N SER A 158 52.70 7.87 -12.95
CA SER A 158 53.70 8.87 -12.56
C SER A 158 54.90 8.96 -13.51
N PHE A 159 55.26 7.87 -14.20
CA PHE A 159 56.31 7.91 -15.23
C PHE A 159 55.88 8.68 -16.49
N LEU A 160 54.57 8.90 -16.66
CA LEU A 160 53.96 9.67 -17.75
C LEU A 160 53.43 11.03 -17.26
N GLY A 161 53.78 11.45 -16.03
CA GLY A 161 53.32 12.70 -15.42
C GLY A 161 51.92 12.67 -14.80
N GLY A 162 51.31 11.49 -14.64
CA GLY A 162 50.01 11.30 -13.98
C GLY A 162 50.10 10.90 -12.50
N SER A 163 48.95 10.69 -11.85
CA SER A 163 48.88 10.15 -10.48
C SER A 163 48.68 8.63 -10.47
N ASN A 164 49.35 7.93 -9.55
CA ASN A 164 49.18 6.47 -9.37
C ASN A 164 47.94 6.11 -8.54
N GLY A 165 46.94 6.97 -8.55
CA GLY A 165 45.71 6.79 -7.79
C GLY A 165 44.68 7.88 -8.06
N PHE A 166 43.44 7.58 -7.74
CA PHE A 166 42.27 8.45 -7.91
C PHE A 166 41.17 8.02 -6.93
N ASN A 167 40.15 8.86 -6.76
CA ASN A 167 39.00 8.54 -5.92
C ASN A 167 37.84 8.02 -6.78
N VAL A 168 37.17 6.99 -6.29
CA VAL A 168 35.91 6.50 -6.83
C VAL A 168 34.78 6.97 -5.92
N GLN A 169 33.72 7.50 -6.49
CA GLN A 169 32.53 7.95 -5.76
C GLN A 169 31.28 7.45 -6.49
N THR A 170 30.24 7.13 -5.74
CA THR A 170 28.94 6.68 -6.28
C THR A 170 27.81 7.40 -5.55
N GLN A 171 26.75 7.66 -6.30
CA GLN A 171 25.53 8.27 -5.78
C GLN A 171 24.34 7.52 -6.36
N ALA A 172 23.28 7.39 -5.56
CA ALA A 172 22.02 6.80 -5.98
C ALA A 172 20.87 7.63 -5.42
N VAL A 173 19.86 7.89 -6.25
CA VAL A 173 18.60 8.48 -5.82
C VAL A 173 17.51 7.45 -6.03
N ALA A 174 16.73 7.19 -4.98
CA ALA A 174 15.60 6.27 -5.05
C ALA A 174 14.32 6.97 -4.62
N GLY A 175 13.24 6.64 -5.31
CA GLY A 175 11.87 6.94 -4.90
C GLY A 175 11.12 5.64 -4.65
N PHE A 176 10.10 5.72 -3.81
CA PHE A 176 9.19 4.62 -3.57
C PHE A 176 7.76 5.14 -3.61
N THR A 177 6.94 4.50 -4.43
CA THR A 177 5.51 4.84 -4.55
C THR A 177 4.69 3.63 -4.16
N ASN A 178 3.70 3.87 -3.30
CA ASN A 178 2.75 2.87 -2.88
C ASN A 178 1.38 3.23 -3.45
N ALA A 179 0.88 2.39 -4.35
CA ALA A 179 -0.44 2.55 -4.93
C ALA A 179 -1.33 1.36 -4.54
N LEU A 180 -2.62 1.61 -4.34
CA LEU A 180 -3.63 0.55 -4.24
C LEU A 180 -4.47 0.53 -5.50
N CYS A 181 -4.43 -0.61 -6.20
CA CYS A 181 -5.27 -0.88 -7.37
C CYS A 181 -6.55 -1.63 -6.97
N GLN A 182 -7.56 -1.65 -7.85
CA GLN A 182 -8.88 -2.24 -7.56
C GLN A 182 -9.58 -1.55 -6.38
N PHE A 183 -9.39 -0.25 -6.33
CA PHE A 183 -9.86 0.58 -5.25
C PHE A 183 -11.26 1.15 -5.56
N THR A 184 -12.13 1.20 -4.55
CA THR A 184 -13.45 1.83 -4.69
C THR A 184 -13.25 3.34 -4.62
N PRO A 185 -13.72 4.17 -5.58
CA PRO A 185 -13.38 5.59 -5.67
C PRO A 185 -14.05 6.43 -4.55
N MET A 186 -13.60 6.20 -3.32
CA MET A 186 -14.17 6.68 -2.06
C MET A 186 -13.06 7.00 -1.07
N PHE A 187 -13.24 8.10 -0.36
CA PHE A 187 -12.46 8.41 0.83
C PHE A 187 -13.38 8.48 2.04
N ILE A 188 -12.80 8.24 3.21
CA ILE A 188 -13.43 8.41 4.51
C ILE A 188 -12.62 9.42 5.31
N CYS A 189 -13.32 10.28 6.04
CA CYS A 189 -12.68 11.15 7.01
C CYS A 189 -12.32 10.36 8.24
N ASN A 190 -11.07 10.48 8.67
CA ASN A 190 -10.60 9.85 9.90
C ASN A 190 -11.57 10.17 11.04
N PRO A 191 -12.14 9.16 11.73
CA PRO A 191 -13.10 9.38 12.80
C PRO A 191 -12.48 10.09 14.02
N PHE A 192 -11.16 10.04 14.18
CA PHE A 192 -10.46 10.73 15.26
C PHE A 192 -10.27 12.22 14.94
N THR A 193 -10.67 13.07 15.88
CA THR A 193 -10.65 14.54 15.73
C THR A 193 -9.29 15.17 16.01
N ASN A 194 -8.41 14.48 16.75
CA ASN A 194 -7.07 14.99 17.07
C ASN A 194 -6.10 14.67 15.93
N SER A 195 -5.92 15.61 15.01
CA SER A 195 -5.08 15.41 13.82
C SER A 195 -3.61 15.06 14.12
N SER A 196 -3.11 15.31 15.32
CA SER A 196 -1.74 14.96 15.71
C SER A 196 -1.56 13.48 16.02
N THR A 197 -2.63 12.79 16.42
CA THR A 197 -2.61 11.37 16.82
C THR A 197 -3.60 10.51 16.04
N SER A 198 -4.40 11.11 15.14
CA SER A 198 -5.56 10.50 14.49
C SER A 198 -5.24 9.16 13.80
N LEU A 199 -4.08 9.03 13.15
CA LEU A 199 -3.66 7.77 12.54
C LEU A 199 -3.25 6.70 13.58
N ASN A 200 -2.51 7.09 14.63
CA ASN A 200 -2.07 6.18 15.68
C ASN A 200 -3.25 5.68 16.54
N ASP A 201 -4.21 6.57 16.82
CA ASP A 201 -5.43 6.23 17.55
C ASP A 201 -6.30 5.27 16.74
N LEU A 202 -6.40 5.50 15.42
CA LEU A 202 -7.07 4.57 14.51
C LEU A 202 -6.36 3.22 14.44
N GLN A 203 -5.03 3.22 14.30
CA GLN A 203 -4.23 2.00 14.29
C GLN A 203 -4.39 1.18 15.58
N THR A 204 -4.48 1.86 16.72
CA THR A 204 -4.76 1.23 18.01
C THR A 204 -6.17 0.65 18.04
N ALA A 205 -7.17 1.40 17.58
CA ALA A 205 -8.57 0.98 17.58
C ALA A 205 -8.84 -0.23 16.68
N VAL A 206 -8.11 -0.38 15.58
CA VAL A 206 -8.24 -1.52 14.66
C VAL A 206 -7.29 -2.68 14.99
N SER A 207 -6.49 -2.57 16.06
CA SER A 207 -5.56 -3.63 16.45
C SER A 207 -6.27 -4.83 17.08
N GLY A 208 -5.73 -6.04 16.88
CA GLY A 208 -6.28 -7.28 17.42
C GLY A 208 -7.48 -7.84 16.66
N THR A 209 -8.27 -8.67 17.34
CA THR A 209 -9.42 -9.39 16.76
C THR A 209 -10.75 -8.65 16.91
N LYS A 210 -10.83 -7.71 17.85
CA LYS A 210 -11.97 -6.84 18.07
C LYS A 210 -11.86 -5.64 17.13
N LYS A 211 -12.81 -5.51 16.19
CA LYS A 211 -12.77 -4.48 15.15
C LYS A 211 -13.93 -3.50 15.31
N PRO A 212 -13.70 -2.19 15.20
CA PRO A 212 -14.75 -1.19 15.38
C PRO A 212 -15.63 -1.09 14.13
N MET A 213 -16.94 -0.96 14.33
CA MET A 213 -17.82 -0.55 13.25
C MET A 213 -17.71 0.95 13.00
N ILE A 214 -17.66 1.36 11.74
CA ILE A 214 -17.73 2.75 11.31
C ILE A 214 -19.09 3.04 10.66
N TRP A 215 -19.70 4.15 11.06
CA TRP A 215 -20.89 4.73 10.44
C TRP A 215 -20.46 5.83 9.49
N LEU A 216 -20.49 5.51 8.20
CA LEU A 216 -20.10 6.41 7.13
C LEU A 216 -21.32 7.18 6.64
N LYS A 217 -21.28 8.50 6.81
CA LYS A 217 -22.33 9.42 6.35
C LYS A 217 -21.91 10.12 5.07
N GLN A 218 -22.78 10.15 4.07
CA GLN A 218 -22.49 10.94 2.88
C GLN A 218 -22.58 12.43 3.24
N GLN A 219 -21.60 13.23 2.84
CA GLN A 219 -21.74 14.68 2.94
C GLN A 219 -22.68 15.18 1.83
N GLN A 220 -23.79 15.81 2.21
CA GLN A 220 -24.84 16.26 1.28
C GLN A 220 -24.89 17.78 1.08
N GLY A 221 -24.08 18.56 1.79
CA GLY A 221 -24.22 20.02 1.84
C GLY A 221 -23.50 20.83 0.74
N GLY A 222 -23.55 20.41 -0.53
CA GLY A 222 -23.02 21.20 -1.66
C GLY A 222 -21.51 21.52 -1.57
N THR A 223 -21.05 22.50 -2.36
CA THR A 223 -19.61 22.86 -2.49
C THR A 223 -18.98 23.48 -1.24
N SER A 224 -19.78 23.88 -0.24
CA SER A 224 -19.30 24.57 0.96
C SER A 224 -19.43 23.73 2.24
N ALA A 225 -19.99 22.52 2.16
CA ALA A 225 -20.08 21.67 3.33
C ALA A 225 -18.78 20.94 3.59
N GLN A 226 -18.22 21.24 4.76
CA GLN A 226 -17.03 20.62 5.27
C GLN A 226 -17.30 19.16 5.60
N TYR A 227 -16.40 18.28 5.19
CA TYR A 227 -16.44 16.90 5.62
C TYR A 227 -15.97 16.79 7.08
N GLY A 228 -16.78 16.15 7.91
CA GLY A 228 -16.46 15.88 9.32
C GLY A 228 -15.98 14.44 9.54
N PRO A 229 -15.47 14.13 10.74
CA PRO A 229 -15.08 12.76 11.12
C PRO A 229 -16.19 11.75 10.84
N GLY A 230 -15.85 10.64 10.16
CA GLY A 230 -16.81 9.60 9.77
C GLY A 230 -17.66 9.93 8.54
N ASN A 231 -17.52 11.10 7.93
CA ASN A 231 -18.12 11.33 6.62
C ASN A 231 -17.34 10.57 5.54
N TYR A 232 -18.03 10.18 4.47
CA TYR A 232 -17.39 9.68 3.25
C TYR A 232 -17.73 10.57 2.07
N GLY A 233 -16.82 10.58 1.10
CA GLY A 233 -16.99 11.25 -0.19
C GLY A 233 -16.31 10.46 -1.30
N PHE A 234 -16.38 10.98 -2.52
CA PHE A 234 -15.92 10.28 -3.70
C PHE A 234 -14.60 10.86 -4.21
N LEU A 235 -13.79 10.01 -4.83
CA LEU A 235 -12.53 10.39 -5.46
C LEU A 235 -12.69 10.46 -6.97
N SER A 236 -11.95 11.37 -7.60
CA SER A 236 -11.84 11.41 -9.05
C SER A 236 -11.08 10.19 -9.55
N SER A 237 -11.48 9.63 -10.69
CA SER A 237 -10.76 8.51 -11.30
C SER A 237 -9.57 9.02 -12.13
N PRO A 238 -8.37 8.40 -12.04
CA PRO A 238 -7.26 8.67 -12.96
C PRO A 238 -7.61 8.44 -14.43
N GLU A 239 -8.63 7.61 -14.69
CA GLU A 239 -9.14 7.32 -16.04
C GLU A 239 -10.13 8.39 -16.56
N GLY A 240 -10.34 9.46 -15.79
CA GLY A 240 -11.33 10.49 -16.05
C GLY A 240 -12.66 10.23 -15.35
N ASP A 241 -13.26 11.30 -14.82
CA ASP A 241 -14.56 11.22 -14.16
C ASP A 241 -15.67 11.00 -15.17
N LYS A 242 -16.26 9.80 -15.10
CA LYS A 242 -17.45 9.45 -15.89
C LYS A 242 -18.70 10.08 -15.28
N ASP A 243 -19.84 9.99 -15.96
CA ASP A 243 -21.13 10.49 -15.46
C ASP A 243 -21.53 9.91 -14.08
N THR A 244 -22.56 10.48 -13.45
CA THR A 244 -23.09 9.97 -12.18
C THR A 244 -23.60 8.53 -12.30
N GLY A 245 -24.04 8.12 -13.51
CA GLY A 245 -24.24 6.74 -13.94
C GLY A 245 -23.10 5.80 -13.51
N SER A 246 -21.96 6.08 -14.09
CA SER A 246 -20.79 5.23 -14.02
C SER A 246 -20.20 5.09 -12.62
N ILE A 247 -20.45 6.01 -11.69
CA ILE A 247 -19.90 5.87 -10.33
C ILE A 247 -20.60 4.75 -9.56
N THR A 248 -21.92 4.64 -9.64
CA THR A 248 -22.67 3.53 -9.03
C THR A 248 -22.21 2.19 -9.59
N GLU A 249 -21.93 2.14 -10.90
CA GLU A 249 -21.35 0.96 -11.54
C GLU A 249 -19.96 0.65 -11.00
N MET A 250 -19.08 1.64 -10.81
CA MET A 250 -17.75 1.44 -10.21
C MET A 250 -17.82 0.82 -8.80
N PHE A 251 -18.85 1.14 -8.01
CA PHE A 251 -19.07 0.49 -6.71
C PHE A 251 -19.60 -0.94 -6.86
N ALA A 252 -20.27 -1.29 -7.96
CA ALA A 252 -20.72 -2.65 -8.24
C ALA A 252 -19.58 -3.54 -8.77
N VAL A 253 -18.66 -2.98 -9.56
CA VAL A 253 -17.57 -3.71 -10.22
C VAL A 253 -16.71 -4.52 -9.24
N THR A 254 -16.42 -5.76 -9.62
CA THR A 254 -15.64 -6.70 -8.80
C THR A 254 -14.14 -6.41 -8.83
N ASN A 255 -13.63 -5.88 -9.94
CA ASN A 255 -12.23 -5.56 -10.17
C ASN A 255 -12.11 -4.18 -10.85
N PRO A 256 -12.27 -3.06 -10.12
CA PRO A 256 -12.17 -1.75 -10.74
C PRO A 256 -10.74 -1.51 -11.27
N PRO A 257 -10.58 -0.88 -12.45
CA PRO A 257 -9.27 -0.67 -13.06
C PRO A 257 -8.43 0.44 -12.38
N ALA A 258 -9.06 1.31 -11.59
CA ALA A 258 -8.40 2.46 -10.97
C ALA A 258 -7.35 2.07 -9.91
N CYS A 259 -6.22 2.78 -9.93
CA CYS A 259 -5.17 2.75 -8.91
C CYS A 259 -5.02 4.14 -8.28
N TYR A 260 -4.91 4.21 -6.96
CA TYR A 260 -4.72 5.46 -6.22
C TYR A 260 -3.40 5.44 -5.49
N ASP A 261 -2.63 6.51 -5.65
CA ASP A 261 -1.35 6.72 -5.00
C ASP A 261 -1.58 7.24 -3.56
N GLN A 262 -0.80 6.70 -2.61
CA GLN A 262 -0.74 7.22 -1.25
C GLN A 262 -0.27 8.69 -1.20
N SER A 263 0.50 9.13 -2.20
CA SER A 263 1.04 10.49 -2.26
C SER A 263 -0.04 11.57 -2.45
N GLY A 264 -1.25 11.20 -2.89
CA GLY A 264 -2.40 12.08 -2.88
C GLY A 264 -3.57 11.57 -3.70
N VAL A 265 -4.78 11.90 -3.23
CA VAL A 265 -6.04 11.61 -3.93
C VAL A 265 -6.84 12.88 -4.16
N THR A 266 -7.52 12.98 -5.29
CA THR A 266 -8.32 14.16 -5.62
C THR A 266 -9.80 13.88 -5.39
N THR A 267 -10.49 14.75 -4.65
CA THR A 267 -11.93 14.61 -4.40
C THR A 267 -12.72 14.89 -5.66
N ARG A 268 -13.74 14.08 -5.92
CA ARG A 268 -14.59 14.26 -7.09
C ARG A 268 -15.49 15.49 -6.92
N PRO A 269 -15.54 16.42 -7.89
CA PRO A 269 -16.45 17.54 -7.85
C PRO A 269 -17.89 17.13 -8.18
N GLY A 270 -18.86 17.94 -7.72
CA GLY A 270 -20.27 17.81 -8.05
C GLY A 270 -21.11 17.06 -7.01
N ASN A 271 -22.43 17.16 -7.16
CA ASN A 271 -23.38 16.45 -6.30
C ASN A 271 -23.59 15.03 -6.83
N ILE A 272 -23.08 14.03 -6.09
CA ILE A 272 -23.14 12.63 -6.49
C ILE A 272 -24.31 11.96 -5.77
N PRO A 273 -25.25 11.31 -6.49
CA PRO A 273 -26.35 10.59 -5.85
C PRO A 273 -25.80 9.41 -5.02
N PRO A 274 -26.59 8.89 -4.08
CA PRO A 274 -26.20 7.70 -3.30
C PRO A 274 -25.81 6.54 -4.21
N VAL A 275 -24.72 5.86 -3.87
CA VAL A 275 -24.18 4.70 -4.62
C VAL A 275 -24.67 3.36 -4.07
N ASN A 276 -25.76 3.38 -3.31
CA ASN A 276 -26.29 2.24 -2.58
C ASN A 276 -26.60 1.06 -3.51
N ASP A 277 -27.13 1.31 -4.70
CA ASP A 277 -27.44 0.26 -5.68
C ASP A 277 -26.19 -0.53 -6.08
N GLY A 278 -25.05 0.15 -6.21
CA GLY A 278 -23.76 -0.49 -6.52
C GLY A 278 -23.22 -1.31 -5.35
N ILE A 279 -23.30 -0.76 -4.13
CA ILE A 279 -22.88 -1.47 -2.90
C ILE A 279 -23.75 -2.71 -2.65
N ASN A 280 -25.07 -2.56 -2.83
CA ASN A 280 -26.09 -3.56 -2.49
C ASN A 280 -26.07 -4.78 -3.43
N THR A 281 -25.41 -4.71 -4.58
CA THR A 281 -25.11 -5.90 -5.41
C THR A 281 -24.37 -6.99 -4.63
N ARG A 282 -23.53 -6.61 -3.65
CA ARG A 282 -22.83 -7.55 -2.74
C ARG A 282 -23.79 -8.40 -1.91
N PHE A 283 -25.01 -7.92 -1.70
CA PHE A 283 -26.07 -8.54 -0.92
C PHE A 283 -27.13 -9.23 -1.79
N ASP A 284 -26.84 -9.46 -3.08
CA ASP A 284 -27.79 -10.04 -4.03
C ASP A 284 -29.03 -9.17 -4.29
N ILE A 285 -28.90 -7.86 -4.06
CA ILE A 285 -29.92 -6.86 -4.35
C ILE A 285 -29.50 -6.10 -5.62
N PHE A 286 -30.24 -6.32 -6.70
CA PHE A 286 -30.03 -5.68 -8.00
C PHE A 286 -31.24 -4.84 -8.37
N THR A 287 -31.00 -3.67 -8.96
CA THR A 287 -32.07 -2.78 -9.42
C THR A 287 -32.45 -3.09 -10.86
N ASN A 288 -33.63 -3.68 -11.04
CA ASN A 288 -34.20 -3.96 -12.35
C ASN A 288 -34.81 -2.69 -12.96
N GLY A 289 -33.98 -1.79 -13.52
CA GLY A 289 -34.46 -0.68 -14.36
C GLY A 289 -33.99 0.75 -14.02
N GLY A 290 -32.70 0.95 -13.74
CA GLY A 290 -32.09 2.28 -13.61
C GLY A 290 -31.24 2.68 -14.83
N PRO A 291 -30.67 3.91 -14.87
CA PRO A 291 -29.66 4.31 -15.86
C PRO A 291 -28.32 3.56 -15.71
N TYR A 292 -28.21 2.71 -14.70
CA TYR A 292 -27.02 1.96 -14.29
C TYR A 292 -27.14 0.49 -14.70
N LYS A 293 -26.07 -0.11 -15.21
CA LYS A 293 -26.01 -1.55 -15.54
C LYS A 293 -25.43 -2.36 -14.38
N THR A 294 -26.19 -2.54 -13.31
CA THR A 294 -25.88 -3.54 -12.28
C THR A 294 -26.28 -4.94 -12.78
N ASP A 295 -25.46 -5.51 -13.66
CA ASP A 295 -25.68 -6.86 -14.19
C ASP A 295 -25.06 -7.92 -13.24
N PRO A 296 -25.83 -8.87 -12.69
CA PRO A 296 -25.30 -9.94 -11.84
C PRO A 296 -24.31 -10.87 -12.55
N ALA A 297 -24.35 -10.97 -13.89
CA ALA A 297 -23.37 -11.74 -14.65
C ALA A 297 -21.98 -11.08 -14.65
N ILE A 298 -21.94 -9.74 -14.63
CA ILE A 298 -20.71 -8.95 -14.62
C ILE A 298 -20.26 -8.67 -13.18
N ASN A 299 -21.22 -8.34 -12.31
CA ASN A 299 -21.02 -7.91 -10.93
C ASN A 299 -21.71 -8.85 -9.93
N PRO A 300 -21.32 -10.14 -9.87
CA PRO A 300 -22.02 -11.10 -9.04
C PRO A 300 -22.00 -10.75 -7.55
N PRO A 301 -23.01 -11.21 -6.78
CA PRO A 301 -23.09 -11.01 -5.35
C PRO A 301 -21.95 -11.70 -4.60
N ALA A 302 -21.80 -11.37 -3.31
CA ALA A 302 -20.88 -12.07 -2.44
C ALA A 302 -21.33 -13.52 -2.20
N PRO A 303 -20.42 -14.44 -1.84
CA PRO A 303 -20.77 -15.83 -1.54
C PRO A 303 -21.53 -16.01 -0.23
N ASN A 304 -21.49 -15.02 0.66
CA ASN A 304 -22.37 -14.94 1.83
C ASN A 304 -23.14 -13.62 1.76
N VAL A 305 -24.46 -13.70 1.61
CA VAL A 305 -25.35 -12.54 1.46
C VAL A 305 -26.22 -12.28 2.68
N ARG A 306 -25.98 -12.98 3.80
CA ARG A 306 -26.75 -12.83 5.03
C ARG A 306 -26.78 -11.37 5.49
N MET A 307 -27.97 -10.87 5.76
CA MET A 307 -28.28 -9.47 6.09
C MET A 307 -29.58 -9.31 6.89
N GLY A 308 -30.15 -10.39 7.42
CA GLY A 308 -31.40 -10.38 8.16
C GLY A 308 -32.63 -10.12 7.31
N MET A 309 -32.64 -10.53 6.04
CA MET A 309 -33.75 -10.27 5.11
C MET A 309 -34.36 -11.56 4.53
N VAL A 310 -35.63 -11.46 4.15
CA VAL A 310 -36.40 -12.55 3.56
C VAL A 310 -36.32 -12.47 2.04
N ALA A 311 -35.82 -13.53 1.39
CA ALA A 311 -35.91 -13.65 -0.05
C ALA A 311 -37.34 -14.02 -0.49
N SER A 312 -37.80 -13.38 -1.55
CA SER A 312 -39.11 -13.59 -2.18
C SER A 312 -38.91 -13.92 -3.65
N ASN A 313 -39.81 -14.71 -4.24
CA ASN A 313 -39.77 -15.10 -5.66
C ASN A 313 -38.44 -15.75 -6.10
N VAL A 314 -37.81 -16.54 -5.23
CA VAL A 314 -36.58 -17.30 -5.51
C VAL A 314 -36.73 -18.12 -6.80
N GLY A 315 -35.74 -18.03 -7.69
CA GLY A 315 -35.74 -18.69 -9.00
C GLY A 315 -36.59 -18.02 -10.08
N LYS A 316 -37.19 -16.85 -9.81
CA LYS A 316 -37.94 -16.05 -10.79
C LYS A 316 -37.22 -14.73 -11.09
N ASN A 317 -37.55 -14.12 -12.24
CA ASN A 317 -36.95 -12.85 -12.69
C ASN A 317 -37.24 -11.66 -11.76
N ASN A 318 -38.23 -11.76 -10.87
CA ASN A 318 -38.58 -10.75 -9.88
C ASN A 318 -38.21 -11.17 -8.45
N CYS A 319 -37.14 -11.97 -8.30
CA CYS A 319 -36.58 -12.29 -7.00
C CYS A 319 -36.12 -11.02 -6.29
N SER A 320 -36.43 -10.91 -5.00
CA SER A 320 -36.16 -9.72 -4.21
C SER A 320 -35.98 -10.04 -2.73
N TYR A 321 -35.40 -9.11 -1.99
CA TYR A 321 -35.26 -9.20 -0.54
C TYR A 321 -36.12 -8.14 0.15
N ALA A 322 -36.76 -8.51 1.26
CA ALA A 322 -37.56 -7.61 2.09
C ALA A 322 -37.27 -7.82 3.58
N ALA A 323 -37.56 -6.81 4.40
CA ALA A 323 -37.46 -6.93 5.85
C ALA A 323 -38.42 -8.02 6.37
N PRO A 324 -38.02 -8.84 7.36
CA PRO A 324 -38.87 -9.85 7.95
C PRO A 324 -40.06 -9.20 8.67
N ASN A 325 -41.23 -9.82 8.57
CA ASN A 325 -42.37 -9.41 9.39
C ASN A 325 -42.17 -9.83 10.86
N SER A 326 -43.06 -9.37 11.75
CA SER A 326 -42.95 -9.60 13.20
C SER A 326 -42.87 -11.08 13.60
N GLY A 327 -43.55 -11.97 12.87
CA GLY A 327 -43.50 -13.42 13.11
C GLY A 327 -42.21 -14.08 12.63
N GLN A 328 -41.52 -13.45 11.67
CA GLN A 328 -40.27 -13.94 11.07
C GLN A 328 -39.03 -13.40 11.78
N ALA A 329 -39.08 -12.21 12.38
CA ALA A 329 -37.91 -11.48 12.91
C ALA A 329 -36.97 -12.31 13.82
N LYS A 330 -37.49 -13.33 14.52
CA LYS A 330 -36.70 -14.26 15.35
C LYS A 330 -35.74 -15.18 14.57
N ASN A 331 -35.92 -15.30 13.26
CA ASN A 331 -35.19 -16.23 12.39
C ASN A 331 -34.24 -15.52 11.41
N TYR A 332 -34.25 -14.19 11.37
CA TYR A 332 -33.49 -13.38 10.43
C TYR A 332 -32.77 -12.31 11.23
N MET A 333 -31.44 -12.27 11.15
CA MET A 333 -30.65 -11.29 11.87
C MET A 333 -29.45 -10.85 11.03
N ALA A 334 -29.43 -9.54 10.72
CA ALA A 334 -28.26 -8.89 10.16
C ALA A 334 -27.10 -8.97 11.15
N LEU A 335 -25.87 -8.82 10.66
CA LEU A 335 -24.72 -8.60 11.54
C LEU A 335 -25.01 -7.37 12.42
N PRO A 336 -25.22 -7.53 13.73
CA PRO A 336 -25.69 -6.44 14.58
C PRO A 336 -24.71 -5.27 14.56
N ARG A 337 -25.19 -4.04 14.67
CA ARG A 337 -24.32 -2.87 14.90
C ARG A 337 -23.66 -2.93 16.27
N ASP A 338 -22.62 -2.15 16.49
CA ASP A 338 -22.02 -2.04 17.83
C ASP A 338 -23.05 -1.50 18.82
N ASN A 339 -23.04 -2.05 20.03
CA ASN A 339 -24.02 -1.72 21.08
C ASN A 339 -24.05 -0.22 21.39
N CYS A 340 -22.93 0.48 21.24
CA CYS A 340 -22.87 1.93 21.46
C CYS A 340 -23.73 2.72 20.46
N PHE A 341 -23.96 2.22 19.23
CA PHE A 341 -24.80 2.90 18.25
C PHE A 341 -26.27 2.82 18.66
N ILE A 342 -26.64 1.75 19.37
CA ILE A 342 -27.98 1.54 19.89
C ILE A 342 -28.23 2.41 21.14
N THR A 343 -27.23 2.53 22.01
CA THR A 343 -27.34 3.30 23.26
C THR A 343 -27.05 4.80 23.08
N GLY A 344 -26.57 5.22 21.92
CA GLY A 344 -26.13 6.60 21.66
C GLY A 344 -24.80 6.95 22.34
N GLY A 345 -24.01 5.95 22.74
CA GLY A 345 -22.77 6.11 23.51
C GLY A 345 -21.48 5.99 22.69
N CYS A 346 -21.54 5.98 21.36
CA CYS A 346 -20.33 5.86 20.54
C CYS A 346 -19.45 7.12 20.62
N SER A 347 -18.13 6.92 20.69
CA SER A 347 -17.14 8.00 20.69
C SER A 347 -16.97 8.61 19.29
N ASN A 348 -16.03 9.55 19.13
CA ASN A 348 -15.59 10.05 17.81
C ASN A 348 -16.74 10.61 16.95
N ALA A 349 -17.44 11.61 17.49
CA ALA A 349 -18.64 12.21 16.88
C ALA A 349 -19.78 11.20 16.61
N GLY A 350 -19.78 10.07 17.32
CA GLY A 350 -20.75 8.99 17.12
C GLY A 350 -20.55 8.23 15.82
N SER A 351 -19.39 8.36 15.16
CA SER A 351 -19.10 7.70 13.88
C SER A 351 -18.32 6.39 14.02
N LEU A 352 -17.63 6.18 15.14
CA LEU A 352 -16.85 4.97 15.39
C LEU A 352 -17.40 4.21 16.59
N GLY A 353 -17.70 2.95 16.36
CA GLY A 353 -18.15 2.01 17.35
C GLY A 353 -17.01 1.38 18.15
N THR A 354 -17.38 0.58 19.15
CA THR A 354 -16.40 -0.04 20.05
C THR A 354 -15.92 -1.41 19.58
N GLY A 355 -16.56 -2.02 18.57
CA GLY A 355 -16.41 -3.42 18.19
C GLY A 355 -17.15 -4.40 19.11
N ASP A 356 -17.95 -3.91 20.06
CA ASP A 356 -18.81 -4.76 20.88
C ASP A 356 -20.19 -4.85 20.26
N TRP A 357 -20.54 -6.03 19.78
CA TRP A 357 -21.81 -6.30 19.13
C TRP A 357 -22.49 -7.51 19.74
N ASN A 358 -23.80 -7.62 19.52
CA ASN A 358 -24.62 -8.70 20.08
C ASN A 358 -24.36 -10.06 19.39
N PHE A 359 -23.16 -10.61 19.58
CA PHE A 359 -22.78 -11.92 19.05
C PHE A 359 -23.57 -13.05 19.73
N TYR A 360 -23.54 -13.07 21.07
CA TYR A 360 -24.39 -13.89 21.92
C TYR A 360 -25.38 -13.02 22.67
N GLY A 361 -26.65 -13.41 22.58
CA GLY A 361 -27.72 -12.76 23.31
C GLY A 361 -28.18 -13.55 24.52
N THR A 362 -29.36 -13.20 24.99
CA THR A 362 -30.05 -13.88 26.09
C THR A 362 -31.17 -14.76 25.54
N SER A 363 -31.77 -15.60 26.38
CA SER A 363 -32.96 -16.38 25.99
C SER A 363 -34.16 -15.51 25.56
N ALA A 364 -34.24 -14.26 26.04
CA ALA A 364 -35.32 -13.33 25.68
C ALA A 364 -34.98 -12.44 24.47
N LYS A 365 -33.69 -12.21 24.21
CA LYS A 365 -33.17 -11.41 23.09
C LYS A 365 -31.95 -12.14 22.50
N PRO A 366 -32.14 -13.06 21.53
CA PRO A 366 -31.04 -13.82 20.95
C PRO A 366 -30.03 -12.91 20.26
N GLY A 367 -28.77 -13.35 20.23
CA GLY A 367 -27.71 -12.69 19.46
C GLY A 367 -27.65 -13.20 18.03
N TYR A 368 -26.69 -12.70 17.27
CA TYR A 368 -26.45 -13.13 15.90
C TYR A 368 -26.21 -14.64 15.81
N TRP A 369 -25.33 -15.14 16.67
CA TRP A 369 -24.99 -16.56 16.67
C TRP A 369 -26.19 -17.43 17.07
N ASP A 370 -26.93 -17.04 18.11
CA ASP A 370 -28.11 -17.78 18.56
C ASP A 370 -29.22 -17.84 17.48
N THR A 371 -29.27 -16.84 16.61
CA THR A 371 -30.25 -16.75 15.53
C THR A 371 -29.85 -17.64 14.36
N ASN A 372 -28.60 -17.57 13.91
CA ASN A 372 -28.11 -18.20 12.68
C ASN A 372 -27.49 -19.59 12.90
N TRP A 373 -27.07 -19.90 14.12
CA TRP A 373 -26.52 -21.19 14.54
C TRP A 373 -27.38 -21.78 15.67
N PRO A 374 -27.24 -23.07 16.00
CA PRO A 374 -27.90 -23.64 17.16
C PRO A 374 -27.38 -22.89 18.39
N LYS A 375 -28.20 -22.82 19.44
CA LYS A 375 -27.77 -22.29 20.74
C LYS A 375 -26.86 -23.32 21.42
N ASP A 376 -25.72 -23.58 20.79
CA ASP A 376 -24.67 -24.47 21.22
C ASP A 376 -23.45 -23.62 21.55
N THR A 377 -23.22 -23.47 22.85
CA THR A 377 -22.10 -22.70 23.38
C THR A 377 -20.75 -23.31 23.00
N SER A 378 -20.68 -24.60 22.68
CA SER A 378 -19.43 -25.26 22.27
C SER A 378 -18.99 -24.86 20.86
N LYS A 379 -19.91 -24.88 19.89
CA LYS A 379 -19.68 -24.34 18.53
C LYS A 379 -19.38 -22.85 18.56
N GLY A 380 -20.03 -22.15 19.47
CA GLY A 380 -19.73 -20.76 19.74
C GLY A 380 -18.34 -20.47 20.26
N GLN A 381 -17.87 -21.34 21.16
CA GLN A 381 -16.51 -21.28 21.67
C GLN A 381 -15.51 -21.55 20.55
N ILE A 382 -15.77 -22.49 19.64
CA ILE A 382 -14.89 -22.75 18.49
C ILE A 382 -14.68 -21.49 17.65
N VAL A 383 -15.74 -20.73 17.34
CA VAL A 383 -15.57 -19.47 16.59
C VAL A 383 -14.78 -18.46 17.39
N LYS A 384 -14.97 -18.37 18.70
CA LYS A 384 -14.16 -17.49 19.56
C LYS A 384 -12.71 -17.94 19.67
N ASP A 385 -12.43 -19.23 19.58
CA ASP A 385 -11.07 -19.75 19.58
C ASP A 385 -10.36 -19.43 18.26
N VAL A 386 -11.09 -19.45 17.14
CA VAL A 386 -10.57 -19.11 15.80
C VAL A 386 -10.45 -17.61 15.58
N CYS A 387 -11.48 -16.85 15.95
CA CYS A 387 -11.64 -15.42 15.67
C CYS A 387 -11.30 -14.52 16.86
N GLY A 388 -10.93 -15.09 18.01
CA GLY A 388 -10.73 -14.38 19.26
C GLY A 388 -12.01 -14.21 20.09
N ALA A 389 -11.84 -13.93 21.38
CA ALA A 389 -12.95 -13.87 22.35
C ALA A 389 -14.05 -12.85 21.99
N ASN A 390 -13.66 -11.76 21.32
CA ASN A 390 -14.54 -10.75 20.72
C ASN A 390 -14.33 -10.78 19.21
N PRO A 391 -15.01 -11.68 18.48
CA PRO A 391 -14.73 -11.90 17.08
C PRO A 391 -15.20 -10.72 16.23
N SER A 392 -14.41 -10.34 15.22
CA SER A 392 -14.87 -9.42 14.18
C SER A 392 -16.00 -10.06 13.36
N ARG A 393 -16.93 -9.26 12.87
CA ARG A 393 -17.98 -9.68 11.95
C ARG A 393 -17.39 -10.26 10.67
N TYR A 394 -16.29 -9.71 10.17
CA TYR A 394 -15.62 -10.29 9.00
C TYR A 394 -15.03 -11.68 9.26
N CYS A 395 -14.48 -11.92 10.45
CA CYS A 395 -14.01 -13.25 10.82
C CYS A 395 -15.17 -14.25 10.92
N VAL A 396 -16.29 -13.86 11.53
CA VAL A 396 -17.52 -14.68 11.59
C VAL A 396 -18.06 -14.94 10.18
N TYR A 397 -18.10 -13.93 9.31
CA TYR A 397 -18.50 -14.06 7.91
C TYR A 397 -17.65 -15.10 7.15
N ASN A 398 -16.33 -15.07 7.33
CA ASN A 398 -15.42 -16.05 6.74
C ASN A 398 -15.62 -17.45 7.33
N TYR A 399 -15.84 -17.54 8.64
CA TYR A 399 -16.15 -18.80 9.29
C TYR A 399 -17.43 -19.44 8.73
N GLU A 400 -18.50 -18.66 8.58
CA GLU A 400 -19.77 -19.11 8.00
C GLU A 400 -19.61 -19.56 6.54
N LEU A 401 -18.74 -18.92 5.76
CA LEU A 401 -18.43 -19.33 4.40
C LEU A 401 -17.74 -20.70 4.34
N GLN A 402 -16.76 -20.92 5.23
CA GLN A 402 -16.05 -22.18 5.33
C GLN A 402 -16.95 -23.32 5.82
N HIS A 403 -17.95 -23.00 6.64
CA HIS A 403 -18.89 -23.96 7.24
C HIS A 403 -20.30 -23.89 6.65
N LYS A 404 -20.46 -23.38 5.41
CA LYS A 404 -21.78 -23.22 4.79
C LYS A 404 -22.57 -24.51 4.61
N ASN A 405 -21.89 -25.65 4.62
CA ASN A 405 -22.46 -26.99 4.51
C ASN A 405 -22.59 -27.70 5.87
N ASP A 406 -22.20 -27.06 6.99
CA ASP A 406 -22.40 -27.62 8.33
C ASP A 406 -23.91 -27.66 8.62
N ALA A 407 -24.43 -28.84 9.00
CA ALA A 407 -25.84 -29.03 9.33
C ALA A 407 -26.29 -28.20 10.54
N ALA A 408 -25.35 -27.72 11.37
CA ALA A 408 -25.62 -26.81 12.47
C ALA A 408 -26.02 -25.41 11.97
N LEU A 409 -25.45 -24.93 10.87
CA LEU A 409 -25.78 -23.62 10.31
C LEU A 409 -27.25 -23.62 9.84
N LYS A 410 -28.06 -22.75 10.43
CA LYS A 410 -29.48 -22.67 10.10
C LYS A 410 -29.65 -22.05 8.71
N SER A 411 -30.08 -22.87 7.78
CA SER A 411 -30.30 -22.49 6.38
C SER A 411 -31.77 -22.61 5.94
N SER A 412 -32.67 -23.01 6.84
CA SER A 412 -34.11 -23.16 6.56
C SER A 412 -34.85 -21.83 6.37
N PHE A 413 -34.28 -20.72 6.86
CA PHE A 413 -34.87 -19.39 6.78
C PHE A 413 -34.00 -18.49 5.90
N GLU A 414 -33.02 -17.84 6.49
CA GLU A 414 -32.04 -17.05 5.75
C GLU A 414 -30.88 -17.95 5.31
N GLN A 415 -30.59 -17.94 4.01
CA GLN A 415 -29.48 -18.69 3.43
C GLN A 415 -28.20 -17.85 3.43
N THR A 416 -27.07 -18.54 3.57
CA THR A 416 -25.75 -17.92 3.42
C THR A 416 -25.51 -17.56 1.95
N SER A 417 -25.69 -18.52 1.04
CA SER A 417 -25.53 -18.29 -0.40
C SER A 417 -26.60 -17.33 -0.95
N PRO A 418 -26.29 -16.56 -2.02
CA PRO A 418 -27.28 -15.76 -2.73
C PRO A 418 -28.44 -16.62 -3.26
N GLN A 419 -29.65 -16.07 -3.25
CA GLN A 419 -30.89 -16.79 -3.61
C GLN A 419 -31.52 -16.27 -4.90
N CYS A 420 -31.28 -15.02 -5.26
CA CYS A 420 -31.77 -14.41 -6.49
C CYS A 420 -30.79 -14.59 -7.65
N ASN A 421 -29.48 -14.52 -7.39
CA ASN A 421 -28.46 -14.66 -8.43
C ASN A 421 -27.34 -15.64 -8.03
N ALA A 422 -26.56 -16.07 -9.03
CA ALA A 422 -25.38 -16.89 -8.79
C ALA A 422 -24.16 -16.01 -8.47
N THR A 423 -23.24 -16.53 -7.64
CA THR A 423 -21.97 -15.86 -7.35
C THR A 423 -20.81 -16.58 -8.04
N THR A 424 -19.80 -15.80 -8.47
CA THR A 424 -18.47 -16.28 -8.88
C THR A 424 -17.36 -15.68 -8.03
N GLN A 425 -17.72 -14.98 -6.94
CA GLN A 425 -16.81 -14.13 -6.17
C GLN A 425 -16.32 -14.80 -4.89
N GLY A 426 -15.18 -14.30 -4.41
CA GLY A 426 -14.60 -14.69 -3.12
C GLY A 426 -15.17 -13.91 -1.93
N PRO A 427 -14.71 -14.22 -0.70
CA PRO A 427 -15.14 -13.55 0.53
C PRO A 427 -14.90 -12.04 0.49
N ASP A 428 -13.79 -11.61 -0.12
CA ASP A 428 -13.33 -10.22 -0.23
C ASP A 428 -14.36 -9.32 -0.96
N ARG A 429 -15.37 -9.88 -1.64
CA ARG A 429 -16.43 -9.12 -2.34
C ARG A 429 -17.19 -8.13 -1.45
N ARG A 430 -17.30 -8.41 -0.14
CA ARG A 430 -17.94 -7.51 0.84
C ARG A 430 -17.00 -6.44 1.40
N LEU A 431 -15.72 -6.45 1.07
CA LEU A 431 -14.78 -5.41 1.44
C LEU A 431 -14.92 -4.21 0.49
N LEU A 432 -14.94 -3.01 1.06
CA LEU A 432 -14.68 -1.76 0.37
C LEU A 432 -13.27 -1.30 0.71
N TYR A 433 -12.54 -0.86 -0.29
CA TYR A 433 -11.20 -0.33 -0.13
C TYR A 433 -11.28 1.19 -0.28
N VAL A 434 -10.91 1.91 0.80
CA VAL A 434 -11.09 3.36 0.92
C VAL A 434 -9.85 4.07 1.42
N ALA A 435 -9.76 5.36 1.14
CA ALA A 435 -8.63 6.21 1.53
C ALA A 435 -9.05 6.94 2.80
N ILE A 436 -8.19 6.92 3.81
CA ILE A 436 -8.40 7.68 5.04
C ILE A 436 -7.70 9.02 4.90
N VAL A 437 -8.45 10.09 5.09
CA VAL A 437 -7.95 11.46 5.04
C VAL A 437 -8.24 12.16 6.37
N ASP A 438 -7.31 13.00 6.81
CA ASP A 438 -7.54 13.92 7.94
C ASP A 438 -8.36 15.13 7.46
N CYS A 439 -9.69 15.00 7.51
CA CYS A 439 -10.57 16.05 6.99
C CYS A 439 -10.55 17.34 7.83
N THR A 440 -10.19 17.23 9.11
CA THR A 440 -10.09 18.36 10.02
C THR A 440 -8.82 19.16 9.73
N ALA A 441 -7.67 18.50 9.60
CA ALA A 441 -6.40 19.16 9.31
C ALA A 441 -6.38 19.79 7.91
N ASN A 442 -7.00 19.14 6.94
CA ASN A 442 -6.97 19.58 5.54
C ASN A 442 -8.18 20.46 5.15
N ASN A 443 -9.10 20.74 6.08
CA ASN A 443 -10.31 21.52 5.83
C ASN A 443 -11.06 21.05 4.55
N VAL A 444 -11.41 19.77 4.53
CA VAL A 444 -11.88 19.11 3.31
C VAL A 444 -13.29 19.56 2.94
N HIS A 445 -13.46 20.00 1.69
CA HIS A 445 -14.72 20.41 1.08
C HIS A 445 -14.95 19.66 -0.24
N GLY A 446 -16.19 19.69 -0.73
CA GLY A 446 -16.47 19.19 -2.08
C GLY A 446 -15.87 20.12 -3.15
N GLY A 447 -15.26 19.56 -4.20
CA GLY A 447 -14.90 20.35 -5.39
C GLY A 447 -13.51 20.19 -6.00
N GLY A 448 -12.91 18.99 -6.04
CA GLY A 448 -11.65 18.80 -6.77
C GLY A 448 -10.39 19.04 -5.95
N GLN A 449 -10.46 18.90 -4.62
CA GLN A 449 -9.30 19.12 -3.74
C GLN A 449 -8.38 17.90 -3.78
N THR A 450 -7.08 18.12 -4.01
CA THR A 450 -6.06 17.08 -3.83
C THR A 450 -5.64 17.01 -2.36
N LEU A 451 -5.77 15.83 -1.77
CA LEU A 451 -5.61 15.60 -0.34
C LEU A 451 -4.54 14.52 -0.09
N PRO A 452 -3.69 14.69 0.94
CA PRO A 452 -2.77 13.64 1.35
C PRO A 452 -3.55 12.47 1.99
N VAL A 453 -3.16 11.24 1.64
CA VAL A 453 -3.74 10.02 2.23
C VAL A 453 -2.96 9.66 3.49
N GLN A 454 -3.64 9.52 4.64
CA GLN A 454 -3.00 9.04 5.87
C GLN A 454 -2.72 7.54 5.81
N ALA A 455 -3.70 6.78 5.32
CA ALA A 455 -3.64 5.34 5.11
C ALA A 455 -4.78 4.92 4.18
N PHE A 456 -4.72 3.71 3.65
CA PHE A 456 -5.87 3.03 3.06
C PHE A 456 -6.49 2.10 4.09
N ALA A 457 -7.79 1.81 3.97
CA ALA A 457 -8.49 0.87 4.82
C ALA A 457 -9.28 -0.14 3.98
N SER A 458 -9.41 -1.36 4.51
CA SER A 458 -10.44 -2.28 4.06
C SER A 458 -11.60 -2.27 5.07
N VAL A 459 -12.80 -1.97 4.58
CA VAL A 459 -14.01 -1.87 5.38
C VAL A 459 -14.98 -2.97 4.95
N PHE A 460 -15.27 -3.91 5.85
CA PHE A 460 -16.25 -4.96 5.61
C PHE A 460 -17.67 -4.41 5.75
N VAL A 461 -18.43 -4.38 4.67
CA VAL A 461 -19.81 -3.86 4.68
C VAL A 461 -20.72 -4.91 5.33
N THR A 462 -21.40 -4.49 6.40
CA THR A 462 -22.14 -5.39 7.29
C THR A 462 -23.63 -5.52 6.93
N GLU A 463 -24.18 -4.49 6.30
CA GLU A 463 -25.58 -4.39 5.90
C GLU A 463 -25.72 -3.59 4.59
N PRO A 464 -26.83 -3.72 3.85
CA PRO A 464 -27.09 -2.91 2.67
C PRO A 464 -26.96 -1.41 2.95
N ALA A 465 -26.31 -0.68 2.06
CA ALA A 465 -26.20 0.76 2.10
C ALA A 465 -27.58 1.43 1.96
N GLY A 466 -27.78 2.52 2.70
CA GLY A 466 -28.99 3.33 2.64
C GLY A 466 -29.09 4.12 1.34
N GLY A 467 -30.31 4.28 0.82
CA GLY A 467 -30.60 5.18 -0.30
C GLY A 467 -30.95 6.60 0.17
N ALA A 468 -31.33 7.48 -0.75
CA ALA A 468 -31.82 8.81 -0.39
C ALA A 468 -33.03 8.73 0.57
N PRO A 469 -33.13 9.63 1.57
CA PRO A 469 -32.27 10.78 1.83
C PRO A 469 -31.03 10.45 2.68
N ASN A 470 -30.93 9.28 3.30
CA ASN A 470 -29.87 8.94 4.25
C ASN A 470 -28.97 7.85 3.65
N ALA A 471 -27.96 8.29 2.90
CA ALA A 471 -27.05 7.45 2.14
C ALA A 471 -25.95 6.80 3.00
N ASP A 472 -26.35 6.25 4.13
CA ASP A 472 -25.44 5.76 5.15
C ASP A 472 -24.86 4.39 4.79
N ILE A 473 -23.59 4.19 5.12
CA ILE A 473 -22.91 2.90 4.98
C ILE A 473 -22.39 2.48 6.36
N TYR A 474 -22.72 1.26 6.78
CA TYR A 474 -22.19 0.67 7.99
C TYR A 474 -21.23 -0.46 7.64
N GLY A 475 -20.00 -0.34 8.12
CA GLY A 475 -18.99 -1.36 7.91
C GLY A 475 -18.05 -1.51 9.08
N GLU A 476 -17.28 -2.58 9.11
CA GLU A 476 -16.27 -2.86 10.12
C GLU A 476 -14.88 -2.63 9.53
N ILE A 477 -14.02 -1.88 10.22
CA ILE A 477 -12.67 -1.61 9.72
C ILE A 477 -11.78 -2.80 10.04
N GLU A 478 -11.40 -3.59 9.02
CA GLU A 478 -10.64 -4.82 9.21
C GLU A 478 -9.12 -4.59 9.27
N ASP A 479 -8.65 -3.67 8.43
CA ASP A 479 -7.24 -3.45 8.17
C ASP A 479 -7.00 -2.04 7.67
N ILE A 480 -5.81 -1.52 7.94
CA ILE A 480 -5.32 -0.26 7.41
C ILE A 480 -3.91 -0.46 6.85
N SER A 481 -3.51 0.31 5.83
CA SER A 481 -2.23 0.11 5.13
C SER A 481 -0.99 0.43 5.97
N THR A 482 -1.16 0.80 7.24
CA THR A 482 -0.06 0.87 8.20
C THR A 482 0.30 -0.53 8.68
N LEU A 483 1.36 -0.69 9.47
CA LEU A 483 1.95 -1.98 9.87
C LEU A 483 1.02 -2.95 10.67
N VAL A 484 -0.29 -2.72 10.74
CA VAL A 484 -1.24 -3.45 11.61
C VAL A 484 -2.53 -3.83 10.88
N GLY A 485 -2.84 -5.14 10.87
CA GLY A 485 -4.17 -5.69 10.59
C GLY A 485 -4.14 -7.09 9.96
N LEU A 486 -5.24 -7.49 9.29
CA LEU A 486 -5.46 -8.87 8.81
C LEU A 486 -4.81 -9.18 7.44
N GLY A 487 -4.10 -8.23 6.83
CA GLY A 487 -3.45 -8.38 5.53
C GLY A 487 -4.40 -8.37 4.33
N THR A 488 -5.62 -7.85 4.49
CA THR A 488 -6.66 -7.76 3.45
C THR A 488 -6.28 -6.76 2.35
N LEU A 489 -5.39 -5.81 2.64
CA LEU A 489 -4.87 -4.84 1.67
C LEU A 489 -3.67 -5.36 0.87
N LYS A 490 -3.01 -6.44 1.34
CA LYS A 490 -1.73 -6.92 0.80
C LYS A 490 -1.79 -7.31 -0.68
N LYS A 491 -2.93 -7.83 -1.14
CA LYS A 491 -3.12 -8.23 -2.55
C LYS A 491 -3.26 -7.04 -3.50
N LEU A 492 -3.74 -5.91 -2.97
CA LEU A 492 -4.05 -4.70 -3.74
C LEU A 492 -2.92 -3.69 -3.77
N GLN A 493 -2.02 -3.78 -2.80
CA GLN A 493 -0.84 -2.96 -2.71
C GLN A 493 0.10 -3.21 -3.91
N ARG A 494 0.57 -2.13 -4.50
CA ARG A 494 1.61 -2.09 -5.54
C ARG A 494 2.72 -1.20 -5.03
N ASN A 495 3.86 -1.82 -4.81
CA ASN A 495 5.07 -1.16 -4.36
C ASN A 495 5.97 -0.97 -5.58
N GLU A 496 6.12 0.28 -6.00
CA GLU A 496 6.97 0.66 -7.12
C GLU A 496 8.23 1.32 -6.57
N ALA A 497 9.32 0.56 -6.61
CA ALA A 497 10.65 1.03 -6.28
C ALA A 497 11.31 1.53 -7.56
N GLN A 498 11.73 2.80 -7.59
CA GLN A 498 12.41 3.38 -8.75
C GLN A 498 13.76 3.95 -8.34
N LEU A 499 14.80 3.56 -9.08
CA LEU A 499 16.11 4.19 -9.05
C LEU A 499 16.17 5.25 -10.15
N TYR A 500 16.62 6.44 -9.79
CA TYR A 500 16.88 7.57 -10.68
C TYR A 500 18.41 7.70 -10.79
N ARG A 501 18.92 7.71 -12.02
CA ARG A 501 20.36 7.66 -12.33
C ARG A 501 20.78 8.85 -13.18
#